data_AF-A0A1A8KYZ8-F1
#
_entry.id   AF-A0A1A8KYZ8-F1
#
_cell.length_a   1.000
_cell.length_b   1.000
_cell.length_c   1.000
_cell.angle_alpha   90.00
_cell.angle_beta   90.00
_cell.angle_gamma   90.00
#
_symmetry.space_group_name_H-M   'P 1'
#
loop_
_entity.id
_entity.type
_entity.pdbx_description
1 polymer ?
#
loop_
_entity_poly.entity_id
_entity_poly.type
_entity_poly.pdbx_seq_one_letter_code
_entity_poly.pdbx_strand_id
1 'polypeptide(L)'
;EKAAALSLSLLSCRQFCVTEVATRPGRISAQEDFLPTQLEHLHIAQFKAGDFTGAVQTLRSFLLFYPSDKDSLDNLQLYLETLGGDKDSHDTQPAQEIVRYISESLEEKKLLYFGVENLDFSFTDPDLWTPEDVVPESIRDAWRAEKEKLSEKIEDGNQLEEVDDSGFFAGGAVPQVGVTLSMDDEALNGTNRVVLDGVMTEAECGSILQLASVAASVGDGYRGRRSPHTPHETFEGLTVLRAVKLSQEGLVNQSDARLLHELGERVKTLLHSYFRSPSGLFISFTHLVCRSAVTGDQEGRLDLSHPVHVDNCLLEPETKQCWREPPAFTHRDLSAILYLNDNFDGGEAFFTKRDAKTVTAQVKPSCGRLLGFSSGPVNPH
;
A
#
# COMPACT_ATOMS: atom_id res chain seq x y z
N GLU A 1 -32.32 -25.56 14.26
CA GLU A 1 -30.88 -25.25 14.43
C GLU A 1 -30.07 -25.53 13.17
N LYS A 2 -29.72 -26.79 12.83
CA LYS A 2 -28.86 -27.09 11.65
C LYS A 2 -29.36 -26.53 10.31
N ALA A 3 -30.68 -26.59 10.05
CA ALA A 3 -31.26 -26.02 8.84
C ALA A 3 -31.15 -24.49 8.80
N ALA A 4 -31.34 -23.81 9.95
CA ALA A 4 -31.21 -22.37 10.05
C ALA A 4 -29.75 -21.92 9.85
N ALA A 5 -28.79 -22.61 10.45
CA ALA A 5 -27.36 -22.33 10.25
C ALA A 5 -26.93 -22.48 8.79
N LEU A 6 -27.42 -23.50 8.08
CA LEU A 6 -27.14 -23.68 6.65
C LEU A 6 -27.76 -22.57 5.80
N SER A 7 -29.00 -22.18 6.08
CA SER A 7 -29.66 -21.07 5.37
C SER A 7 -28.91 -19.74 5.59
N LEU A 8 -28.51 -19.43 6.82
CA LEU A 8 -27.72 -18.22 7.12
C LEU A 8 -26.35 -18.25 6.45
N SER A 9 -25.68 -19.40 6.42
CA SER A 9 -24.39 -19.55 5.72
C SER A 9 -24.54 -19.31 4.21
N LEU A 10 -25.63 -19.81 3.60
CA LEU A 10 -25.92 -19.58 2.19
C LEU A 10 -26.18 -18.09 1.90
N LEU A 11 -26.97 -17.42 2.74
CA LEU A 11 -27.25 -15.99 2.61
C LEU A 11 -25.99 -15.15 2.79
N SER A 12 -25.14 -15.47 3.78
CA SER A 12 -23.87 -14.79 4.02
C SER A 12 -22.94 -14.91 2.80
N CYS A 13 -22.83 -16.13 2.24
CA CYS A 13 -22.08 -16.36 1.00
C CYS A 13 -22.62 -15.54 -0.18
N ARG A 14 -23.95 -15.45 -0.32
CA ARG A 14 -24.60 -14.65 -1.37
C ARG A 14 -24.31 -13.15 -1.20
N GLN A 15 -24.38 -12.63 0.02
CA GLN A 15 -24.05 -11.24 0.32
C GLN A 15 -22.57 -10.93 0.03
N PHE A 16 -21.67 -11.90 0.25
CA PHE A 16 -20.25 -11.72 -0.04
C PHE A 16 -19.90 -11.69 -1.54
N CYS A 17 -20.82 -12.07 -2.44
CA CYS A 17 -20.56 -12.02 -3.88
C CYS A 17 -20.25 -10.60 -4.40
N VAL A 18 -20.73 -9.54 -3.72
CA VAL A 18 -20.42 -8.15 -4.10
C VAL A 18 -18.92 -7.87 -4.01
N THR A 19 -18.25 -8.42 -3.01
CA THR A 19 -16.79 -8.32 -2.80
C THR A 19 -16.03 -8.97 -3.96
N GLU A 20 -16.44 -10.17 -4.36
CA GLU A 20 -15.81 -10.88 -5.48
C GLU A 20 -15.97 -10.13 -6.80
N VAL A 21 -17.16 -9.59 -7.07
CA VAL A 21 -17.44 -8.79 -8.29
C VAL A 21 -16.65 -7.48 -8.29
N ALA A 22 -16.51 -6.85 -7.11
CA ALA A 22 -15.77 -5.61 -6.93
C ALA A 22 -14.24 -5.81 -6.90
N THR A 23 -13.75 -7.05 -6.87
CA THR A 23 -12.31 -7.36 -6.85
C THR A 23 -11.77 -7.50 -8.27
N ARG A 24 -10.89 -6.57 -8.68
CA ARG A 24 -10.28 -6.60 -10.02
C ARG A 24 -9.23 -7.72 -10.13
N PRO A 25 -9.05 -8.34 -11.31
CA PRO A 25 -7.98 -9.33 -11.50
C PRO A 25 -6.61 -8.79 -11.08
N GLY A 26 -5.97 -9.47 -10.12
CA GLY A 26 -4.68 -9.08 -9.57
C GLY A 26 -4.74 -8.16 -8.32
N ARG A 27 -5.93 -7.82 -7.84
CA ARG A 27 -6.16 -7.27 -6.49
C ARG A 27 -6.73 -8.38 -5.60
N ILE A 28 -6.49 -8.30 -4.29
CA ILE A 28 -7.05 -9.23 -3.29
C ILE A 28 -8.23 -8.62 -2.50
N SER A 29 -8.38 -7.30 -2.55
CA SER A 29 -9.48 -6.56 -1.91
C SER A 29 -10.44 -6.00 -2.94
N ALA A 30 -11.72 -5.99 -2.55
CA ALA A 30 -12.79 -5.38 -3.31
C ALA A 30 -12.64 -3.86 -3.34
N GLN A 31 -13.03 -3.24 -4.46
CA GLN A 31 -13.29 -1.81 -4.46
C GLN A 31 -14.53 -1.54 -3.59
N GLU A 32 -14.38 -0.71 -2.56
CA GLU A 32 -15.50 -0.23 -1.75
C GLU A 32 -16.54 0.48 -2.63
N ASP A 33 -17.82 0.26 -2.32
CA ASP A 33 -18.95 0.88 -3.04
C ASP A 33 -18.90 0.75 -4.56
N PHE A 34 -18.34 -0.34 -5.07
CA PHE A 34 -18.11 -0.51 -6.51
C PHE A 34 -19.33 -0.15 -7.38
N LEU A 35 -20.51 -0.69 -7.05
CA LEU A 35 -21.75 -0.44 -7.79
C LEU A 35 -22.26 1.01 -7.61
N PRO A 36 -22.42 1.56 -6.39
CA PRO A 36 -22.71 2.98 -6.19
C PRO A 36 -21.76 3.91 -6.95
N THR A 37 -20.44 3.67 -6.89
CA THR A 37 -19.46 4.47 -7.63
C THR A 37 -19.66 4.38 -9.14
N GLN A 38 -20.01 3.21 -9.70
CA GLN A 38 -20.32 3.12 -11.14
C GLN A 38 -21.54 3.96 -11.52
N LEU A 39 -22.60 3.95 -10.69
CA LEU A 39 -23.81 4.73 -10.92
C LEU A 39 -23.52 6.24 -10.83
N GLU A 40 -22.72 6.66 -9.84
CA GLU A 40 -22.26 8.05 -9.69
C GLU A 40 -21.55 8.54 -10.96
N HIS A 41 -20.56 7.79 -11.43
CA HIS A 41 -19.82 8.15 -12.65
C HIS A 41 -20.72 8.18 -13.89
N LEU A 42 -21.66 7.23 -13.97
CA LEU A 42 -22.54 7.08 -15.12
C LEU A 42 -23.52 8.25 -15.25
N HIS A 43 -24.20 8.68 -14.17
CA HIS A 43 -25.15 9.80 -14.28
C HIS A 43 -24.45 11.10 -14.66
N ILE A 44 -23.23 11.33 -14.14
CA ILE A 44 -22.41 12.51 -14.50
C ILE A 44 -22.04 12.46 -15.99
N ALA A 45 -21.64 11.30 -16.49
CA ALA A 45 -21.27 11.12 -17.89
C ALA A 45 -22.48 11.30 -18.83
N GLN A 46 -23.63 10.72 -18.50
CA GLN A 46 -24.88 10.87 -19.26
C GLN A 46 -25.32 12.33 -19.32
N PHE A 47 -25.29 13.04 -18.19
CA PHE A 47 -25.66 14.45 -18.14
C PHE A 47 -24.75 15.30 -19.04
N LYS A 48 -23.43 15.08 -18.97
CA LYS A 48 -22.45 15.77 -19.84
C LYS A 48 -22.61 15.42 -21.32
N ALA A 49 -23.10 14.22 -21.63
CA ALA A 49 -23.39 13.78 -22.99
C ALA A 49 -24.75 14.27 -23.52
N GLY A 50 -25.57 14.92 -22.68
CA GLY A 50 -26.91 15.41 -23.04
C GLY A 50 -28.03 14.36 -22.92
N ASP A 51 -27.75 13.19 -22.36
CA ASP A 51 -28.75 12.17 -22.01
C ASP A 51 -29.34 12.47 -20.63
N PHE A 52 -30.24 13.46 -20.58
CA PHE A 52 -30.82 13.94 -19.32
C PHE A 52 -31.78 12.92 -18.69
N THR A 53 -32.55 12.19 -19.49
CA THR A 53 -33.47 11.16 -18.99
C THR A 53 -32.68 10.02 -18.35
N GLY A 54 -31.63 9.52 -19.03
CA GLY A 54 -30.75 8.49 -18.48
C GLY A 54 -30.04 8.96 -17.22
N ALA A 55 -29.53 10.20 -17.20
CA ALA A 55 -28.88 10.76 -16.03
C ALA A 55 -29.82 10.85 -14.81
N VAL A 56 -31.08 11.25 -14.99
CA VAL A 56 -32.08 11.28 -13.91
C VAL A 56 -32.38 9.88 -13.40
N GLN A 57 -32.59 8.91 -14.29
CA GLN A 57 -32.84 7.52 -13.92
C GLN A 57 -31.66 6.94 -13.12
N THR A 58 -30.43 7.09 -13.60
CA THR A 58 -29.23 6.55 -12.95
C THR A 58 -28.96 7.23 -11.61
N LEU A 59 -29.14 8.55 -11.51
CA LEU A 59 -28.99 9.27 -10.23
C LEU A 59 -30.07 8.86 -9.22
N ARG A 60 -31.31 8.63 -9.65
CA ARG A 60 -32.36 8.06 -8.80
C ARG A 60 -32.02 6.65 -8.32
N SER A 61 -31.38 5.82 -9.16
CA SER A 61 -30.86 4.51 -8.75
C SER A 61 -29.72 4.62 -7.73
N PHE A 62 -28.80 5.58 -7.90
CA PHE A 62 -27.74 5.85 -6.91
C PHE A 62 -28.32 6.25 -5.54
N LEU A 63 -29.31 7.14 -5.54
CA LEU A 63 -29.96 7.63 -4.31
C LEU A 63 -30.73 6.55 -3.54
N LEU A 64 -30.93 5.36 -4.11
CA LEU A 64 -31.45 4.21 -3.32
C LEU A 64 -30.41 3.67 -2.33
N PHE A 65 -29.12 3.81 -2.63
CA PHE A 65 -28.01 3.45 -1.74
C PHE A 65 -27.77 4.54 -0.69
N TYR A 66 -27.76 5.81 -1.14
CA TYR A 66 -27.45 6.97 -0.30
C TYR A 66 -28.55 8.05 -0.38
N PRO A 67 -29.72 7.83 0.24
CA PRO A 67 -30.89 8.70 0.08
C PRO A 67 -30.72 10.10 0.68
N SER A 68 -29.75 10.27 1.57
CA SER A 68 -29.45 11.53 2.27
C SER A 68 -28.24 12.26 1.70
N ASP A 69 -27.63 11.76 0.61
CA ASP A 69 -26.46 12.40 0.00
C ASP A 69 -26.84 13.76 -0.62
N LYS A 70 -26.31 14.82 -0.03
CA LYS A 70 -26.73 16.19 -0.36
C LYS A 70 -26.32 16.59 -1.78
N ASP A 71 -25.09 16.25 -2.18
CA ASP A 71 -24.55 16.63 -3.48
C ASP A 71 -25.34 15.94 -4.61
N SER A 72 -25.71 14.67 -4.40
CA SER A 72 -26.55 13.92 -5.34
C SER A 72 -27.99 14.42 -5.40
N LEU A 73 -28.57 14.85 -4.28
CA LEU A 73 -29.89 15.49 -4.26
C LEU A 73 -29.90 16.83 -4.99
N ASP A 74 -28.86 17.65 -4.79
CA ASP A 74 -28.67 18.92 -5.49
C ASP A 74 -28.50 18.69 -7.01
N ASN A 75 -27.70 17.68 -7.40
CA ASN A 75 -27.56 17.25 -8.79
C ASN A 75 -28.89 16.77 -9.39
N LEU A 76 -29.70 16.03 -8.63
CA LEU A 76 -30.99 15.53 -9.11
C LEU A 76 -31.94 16.70 -9.39
N GLN A 77 -31.96 17.71 -8.51
CA GLN A 77 -32.74 18.91 -8.75
C GLN A 77 -32.29 19.62 -10.04
N LEU A 78 -30.98 19.82 -10.22
CA LEU A 78 -30.42 20.40 -11.44
C LEU A 78 -30.83 19.62 -12.71
N TYR A 79 -30.77 18.29 -12.66
CA TYR A 79 -31.08 17.44 -13.82
C TYR A 79 -32.56 17.53 -14.17
N LEU A 80 -33.45 17.54 -13.17
CA LEU A 80 -34.89 17.67 -13.35
C LEU A 80 -35.29 19.04 -13.90
N GLU A 81 -34.61 20.11 -13.47
CA GLU A 81 -34.81 21.46 -14.02
C GLU A 81 -34.36 21.54 -15.48
N THR A 82 -33.23 20.89 -15.80
CA THR A 82 -32.67 20.85 -17.17
C THR A 82 -33.55 20.03 -18.13
N LEU A 83 -34.16 18.94 -17.65
CA LEU A 83 -35.01 18.07 -18.45
C LEU A 83 -36.34 18.73 -18.89
N GLY A 84 -36.79 19.78 -18.20
CA GLY A 84 -37.93 20.60 -18.66
C GLY A 84 -39.33 19.98 -18.54
N GLY A 85 -39.51 18.89 -17.78
CA GLY A 85 -40.81 18.39 -17.31
C GLY A 85 -41.40 17.18 -18.07
N ASP A 86 -41.22 15.99 -17.48
CA ASP A 86 -42.26 15.05 -17.00
C ASP A 86 -41.59 14.26 -15.85
N LYS A 87 -41.76 14.76 -14.63
CA LYS A 87 -40.96 14.36 -13.45
C LYS A 87 -41.21 12.92 -12.99
N ASP A 88 -42.31 12.33 -13.44
CA ASP A 88 -42.78 11.00 -13.05
C ASP A 88 -42.98 10.07 -14.25
N SER A 89 -42.40 10.42 -15.41
CA SER A 89 -42.36 9.50 -16.55
C SER A 89 -41.71 8.17 -16.14
N HIS A 90 -42.26 7.05 -16.63
CA HIS A 90 -41.74 5.70 -16.34
C HIS A 90 -40.23 5.59 -16.64
N ASP A 91 -39.76 6.33 -17.65
CA ASP A 91 -38.37 6.33 -18.12
C ASP A 91 -37.40 7.09 -17.18
N THR A 92 -37.92 7.82 -16.19
CA THR A 92 -37.11 8.50 -15.17
C THR A 92 -37.13 7.77 -13.83
N GLN A 93 -37.88 6.68 -13.68
CA GLN A 93 -37.89 5.91 -12.43
C GLN A 93 -36.55 5.18 -12.23
N PRO A 94 -36.14 4.91 -10.97
CA PRO A 94 -34.95 4.10 -10.72
C PRO A 94 -35.01 2.78 -11.47
N ALA A 95 -33.87 2.32 -11.97
CA ALA A 95 -33.74 1.04 -12.66
C ALA A 95 -34.27 -0.10 -11.77
N GLN A 96 -35.24 -0.87 -12.30
CA GLN A 96 -36.00 -1.86 -11.53
C GLN A 96 -35.10 -3.00 -11.01
N GLU A 97 -34.03 -3.32 -11.72
CA GLU A 97 -33.01 -4.27 -11.29
C GLU A 97 -32.28 -3.81 -10.01
N ILE A 98 -32.00 -2.51 -9.87
CA ILE A 98 -31.36 -1.93 -8.68
C ILE A 98 -32.35 -1.89 -7.52
N VAL A 99 -33.60 -1.49 -7.77
CA VAL A 99 -34.67 -1.53 -6.77
C VAL A 99 -34.82 -2.93 -6.19
N ARG A 100 -34.89 -3.95 -7.07
CA ARG A 100 -34.99 -5.35 -6.65
C ARG A 100 -33.74 -5.80 -5.89
N TYR A 101 -32.54 -5.47 -6.37
CA TYR A 101 -31.28 -5.85 -5.71
C TYR A 101 -31.20 -5.30 -4.28
N ILE A 102 -31.48 -4.01 -4.08
CA ILE A 102 -31.46 -3.38 -2.76
C ILE A 102 -32.52 -4.01 -1.86
N SER A 103 -33.76 -4.16 -2.35
CA SER A 103 -34.83 -4.78 -1.56
C SER A 103 -34.48 -6.21 -1.14
N GLU A 104 -33.93 -7.03 -2.05
CA GLU A 104 -33.51 -8.40 -1.73
C GLU A 104 -32.37 -8.40 -0.71
N SER A 105 -31.33 -7.58 -0.94
CA SER A 105 -30.16 -7.52 -0.06
C SER A 105 -30.52 -7.06 1.35
N LEU A 106 -31.37 -6.05 1.50
CA LEU A 106 -31.82 -5.58 2.82
C LEU A 106 -32.62 -6.64 3.57
N GLU A 107 -33.52 -7.38 2.90
CA GLU A 107 -34.27 -8.47 3.54
C GLU A 107 -33.36 -9.65 3.93
N GLU A 108 -32.36 -9.98 3.10
CA GLU A 108 -31.36 -11.00 3.44
C GLU A 108 -30.49 -10.56 4.64
N LYS A 109 -30.08 -9.30 4.69
CA LYS A 109 -29.31 -8.74 5.82
C LYS A 109 -30.11 -8.73 7.12
N LYS A 110 -31.40 -8.40 7.08
CA LYS A 110 -32.29 -8.52 8.25
C LYS A 110 -32.29 -9.94 8.82
N LEU A 111 -32.35 -10.96 7.95
CA LEU A 111 -32.27 -12.36 8.38
C LEU A 111 -30.89 -12.74 8.94
N LEU A 112 -29.81 -12.24 8.34
CA LEU A 112 -28.44 -12.47 8.79
C LEU A 112 -28.21 -11.84 10.17
N TYR A 113 -28.61 -10.58 10.35
CA TYR A 113 -28.53 -9.89 11.63
C TYR A 113 -29.42 -10.52 12.70
N PHE A 114 -30.61 -11.00 12.34
CA PHE A 114 -31.42 -11.81 13.24
C PHE A 114 -30.65 -13.07 13.71
N GLY A 115 -29.92 -13.71 12.80
CA GLY A 115 -29.03 -14.83 13.11
C GLY A 115 -27.89 -14.46 14.07
N VAL A 116 -27.30 -13.27 13.89
CA VAL A 116 -26.26 -12.75 14.79
C VAL A 116 -26.80 -12.56 16.21
N GLU A 117 -27.96 -11.92 16.36
CA GLU A 117 -28.53 -11.62 17.67
C GLU A 117 -29.08 -12.85 18.40
N ASN A 118 -29.64 -13.82 17.67
CA ASN A 118 -30.47 -14.86 18.27
C ASN A 118 -29.92 -16.28 18.13
N LEU A 119 -28.99 -16.51 17.21
CA LEU A 119 -28.55 -17.86 16.81
C LEU A 119 -27.03 -18.07 16.88
N ASP A 120 -26.29 -17.15 17.52
CA ASP A 120 -24.82 -17.19 17.65
C ASP A 120 -24.12 -17.34 16.27
N PHE A 121 -24.68 -16.67 15.26
CA PHE A 121 -24.13 -16.63 13.91
C PHE A 121 -23.16 -15.45 13.76
N SER A 122 -22.11 -15.61 12.96
CA SER A 122 -21.19 -14.52 12.64
C SER A 122 -21.47 -14.01 11.22
N PHE A 123 -21.66 -12.70 11.08
CA PHE A 123 -21.86 -12.04 9.79
C PHE A 123 -21.12 -10.71 9.79
N THR A 124 -20.33 -10.49 8.73
CA THR A 124 -19.69 -9.22 8.41
C THR A 124 -20.37 -8.67 7.18
N ASP A 125 -20.98 -7.49 7.31
CA ASP A 125 -21.61 -6.83 6.17
C ASP A 125 -20.54 -6.23 5.24
N PRO A 126 -20.46 -6.64 3.97
CA PRO A 126 -19.49 -6.10 3.03
C PRO A 126 -19.87 -4.73 2.46
N ASP A 127 -21.11 -4.25 2.68
CA ASP A 127 -21.59 -3.01 2.08
C ASP A 127 -21.66 -1.85 3.09
N LEU A 128 -21.19 -0.68 2.69
CA LEU A 128 -21.22 0.55 3.49
C LEU A 128 -22.59 1.24 3.48
N TRP A 129 -23.41 0.97 2.46
CA TRP A 129 -24.71 1.60 2.24
C TRP A 129 -25.86 0.95 3.04
N THR A 130 -25.60 -0.08 3.85
CA THR A 130 -26.64 -0.69 4.68
C THR A 130 -27.22 0.34 5.65
N PRO A 131 -28.54 0.60 5.60
CA PRO A 131 -29.17 1.56 6.49
C PRO A 131 -28.99 1.19 7.98
N GLU A 132 -28.75 2.20 8.81
CA GLU A 132 -28.52 2.01 10.25
C GLU A 132 -29.71 1.34 10.97
N ASP A 133 -30.93 1.46 10.45
CA ASP A 133 -32.12 0.82 11.03
C ASP A 133 -32.21 -0.68 10.75
N VAL A 134 -31.43 -1.18 9.78
CA VAL A 134 -31.30 -2.62 9.47
C VAL A 134 -30.27 -3.30 10.38
N VAL A 135 -29.29 -2.54 10.89
CA VAL A 135 -28.22 -3.05 11.75
C VAL A 135 -28.69 -3.09 13.22
N PRO A 136 -28.55 -4.23 13.92
CA PRO A 136 -28.84 -4.36 15.35
C PRO A 136 -28.23 -3.26 16.22
N GLU A 137 -28.96 -2.80 17.23
CA GLU A 137 -28.48 -1.79 18.19
C GLU A 137 -27.22 -2.26 18.93
N SER A 138 -27.14 -3.55 19.28
CA SER A 138 -25.97 -4.16 19.92
C SER A 138 -24.68 -4.04 19.08
N ILE A 139 -24.78 -4.21 17.76
CA ILE A 139 -23.67 -4.08 16.82
C ILE A 139 -23.36 -2.61 16.57
N ARG A 140 -24.38 -1.76 16.43
CA ARG A 140 -24.20 -0.31 16.28
C ARG A 140 -23.52 0.31 17.51
N ASP A 141 -23.87 -0.13 18.70
CA ASP A 141 -23.24 0.31 19.94
C ASP A 141 -21.80 -0.19 20.05
N ALA A 142 -21.51 -1.41 19.57
CA ALA A 142 -20.13 -1.89 19.45
C ALA A 142 -19.31 -1.03 18.48
N TRP A 143 -19.86 -0.69 17.30
CA TRP A 143 -19.22 0.20 16.33
C TRP A 143 -19.08 1.64 16.85
N ARG A 144 -20.09 2.17 17.55
CA ARG A 144 -20.01 3.49 18.21
C ARG A 144 -18.96 3.48 19.30
N ALA A 145 -18.91 2.46 20.16
CA ALA A 145 -17.90 2.33 21.19
C ALA A 145 -16.48 2.17 20.61
N GLU A 146 -16.34 1.51 19.47
CA GLU A 146 -15.07 1.40 18.76
C GLU A 146 -14.68 2.74 18.10
N LYS A 147 -15.65 3.44 17.48
CA LYS A 147 -15.49 4.77 16.91
C LYS A 147 -15.22 5.83 17.97
N GLU A 148 -15.85 5.73 19.14
CA GLU A 148 -15.63 6.58 20.32
C GLU A 148 -14.26 6.30 20.92
N LYS A 149 -13.84 5.04 21.03
CA LYS A 149 -12.44 4.72 21.37
C LYS A 149 -11.46 5.26 20.34
N LEU A 150 -11.83 5.28 19.06
CA LEU A 150 -11.02 5.85 17.99
C LEU A 150 -11.00 7.38 18.08
N SER A 151 -12.12 8.03 18.39
CA SER A 151 -12.25 9.49 18.50
C SER A 151 -11.67 10.02 19.80
N GLU A 152 -11.82 9.31 20.93
CA GLU A 152 -11.13 9.60 22.19
C GLU A 152 -9.60 9.52 21.99
N LYS A 153 -9.12 8.53 21.22
CA LYS A 153 -7.71 8.47 20.79
C LYS A 153 -7.28 9.61 19.85
N ILE A 154 -8.22 10.34 19.25
CA ILE A 154 -7.98 11.47 18.34
C ILE A 154 -8.15 12.81 19.06
N GLU A 155 -9.04 12.91 20.06
CA GLU A 155 -9.37 14.11 20.83
C GLU A 155 -8.46 14.33 22.05
N ASP A 156 -7.92 13.26 22.65
CA ASP A 156 -6.77 13.38 23.55
C ASP A 156 -5.57 13.77 22.68
N GLY A 157 -5.29 15.08 22.63
CA GLY A 157 -4.24 15.72 21.81
C GLY A 157 -2.80 15.30 22.11
N ASN A 158 -2.57 14.06 22.54
CA ASN A 158 -1.40 13.36 22.09
C ASN A 158 -1.49 13.28 20.56
N GLN A 159 -0.57 13.97 19.88
CA GLN A 159 -0.04 13.41 18.64
C GLN A 159 0.12 11.93 18.94
N LEU A 160 -0.61 11.04 18.27
CA LEU A 160 -0.25 9.62 18.28
C LEU A 160 1.24 9.65 17.94
N GLU A 161 2.11 9.49 18.94
CA GLU A 161 3.51 9.24 18.67
C GLU A 161 3.47 8.14 17.63
N GLU A 162 4.20 8.33 16.54
CA GLU A 162 4.30 7.32 15.49
C GLU A 162 5.02 6.13 16.14
N VAL A 163 4.28 5.30 16.88
CA VAL A 163 4.86 4.24 17.69
C VAL A 163 5.23 3.14 16.74
N ASP A 164 6.52 2.92 16.58
CA ASP A 164 7.05 1.77 15.88
C ASP A 164 6.70 0.51 16.69
N ASP A 165 5.81 -0.32 16.14
CA ASP A 165 5.35 -1.58 16.75
C ASP A 165 6.22 -2.78 16.35
N SER A 166 7.33 -2.54 15.62
CA SER A 166 8.23 -3.60 15.15
C SER A 166 9.01 -4.31 16.26
N GLY A 167 9.07 -3.72 17.45
CA GLY A 167 9.84 -4.26 18.58
C GLY A 167 11.36 -4.10 18.44
N PHE A 168 11.82 -3.32 17.46
CA PHE A 168 13.22 -2.89 17.34
C PHE A 168 13.47 -1.60 18.10
N PHE A 169 14.71 -1.41 18.54
CA PHE A 169 15.12 -0.21 19.25
C PHE A 169 16.49 0.27 18.75
N ALA A 170 16.52 1.40 18.05
CA ALA A 170 17.75 2.08 17.59
C ALA A 170 18.69 2.46 18.75
N GLY A 171 19.94 2.81 18.42
CA GLY A 171 20.94 3.26 19.41
C GLY A 171 21.81 2.14 19.99
N GLY A 172 21.82 0.96 19.38
CA GLY A 172 22.79 -0.09 19.68
C GLY A 172 24.20 0.22 19.19
N ALA A 173 25.16 -0.62 19.57
CA ALA A 173 26.55 -0.44 19.17
C ALA A 173 26.76 -0.72 17.67
N VAL A 174 27.80 -0.12 17.08
CA VAL A 174 28.27 -0.37 15.72
C VAL A 174 29.59 -1.17 15.80
N PRO A 175 29.55 -2.53 15.77
CA PRO A 175 30.67 -3.37 16.15
C PRO A 175 31.64 -3.63 14.99
N GLN A 176 31.95 -2.61 14.17
CA GLN A 176 32.84 -2.76 13.03
C GLN A 176 33.80 -1.59 12.90
N VAL A 177 35.10 -1.92 12.83
CA VAL A 177 36.16 -0.92 12.64
C VAL A 177 36.03 -0.29 11.26
N GLY A 178 36.12 1.05 11.20
CA GLY A 178 35.99 1.82 9.97
C GLY A 178 34.56 2.23 9.62
N VAL A 179 33.55 1.69 10.32
CA VAL A 179 32.14 2.08 10.16
C VAL A 179 31.79 3.15 11.18
N THR A 180 31.15 4.23 10.74
CA THR A 180 30.74 5.36 11.61
C THR A 180 29.24 5.61 11.52
N LEU A 181 28.63 5.91 12.66
CA LEU A 181 27.25 6.43 12.72
C LEU A 181 27.23 7.86 12.20
N SER A 182 26.61 8.09 11.06
CA SER A 182 26.53 9.41 10.42
C SER A 182 25.22 10.14 10.73
N MET A 183 24.10 9.40 10.77
CA MET A 183 22.79 9.93 11.15
C MET A 183 22.02 8.85 11.93
N ASP A 184 21.44 9.23 13.05
CA ASP A 184 20.54 8.41 13.87
C ASP A 184 19.07 8.78 13.60
N ASP A 185 18.15 8.20 14.37
CA ASP A 185 16.71 8.42 14.30
C ASP A 185 16.31 9.88 14.58
N GLU A 186 16.99 10.54 15.52
CA GLU A 186 16.82 11.97 15.78
C GLU A 186 17.21 12.81 14.55
N ALA A 187 18.39 12.56 13.97
CA ALA A 187 18.84 13.27 12.77
C ALA A 187 17.97 13.00 11.53
N LEU A 188 17.34 11.82 11.46
CA LEU A 188 16.48 11.39 10.35
C LEU A 188 14.99 11.65 10.59
N ASN A 189 14.62 12.41 11.64
CA ASN A 189 13.25 12.79 11.97
C ASN A 189 12.26 11.61 11.88
N GLY A 190 12.59 10.49 12.53
CA GLY A 190 11.68 9.35 12.64
C GLY A 190 12.34 8.14 13.29
N THR A 191 11.51 7.18 13.70
CA THR A 191 11.93 6.05 14.54
C THR A 191 12.64 4.94 13.77
N ASN A 192 13.65 4.33 14.41
CA ASN A 192 14.35 3.17 13.88
C ASN A 192 14.88 3.38 12.44
N ARG A 193 15.59 4.50 12.25
CA ARG A 193 16.33 4.84 11.03
C ARG A 193 17.82 5.01 11.36
N VAL A 194 18.70 4.68 10.43
CA VAL A 194 20.14 4.87 10.60
C VAL A 194 20.87 5.07 9.28
N VAL A 195 21.86 5.94 9.27
CA VAL A 195 22.88 6.04 8.23
C VAL A 195 24.24 5.70 8.81
N LEU A 196 24.87 4.66 8.26
CA LEU A 196 26.24 4.26 8.60
C LEU A 196 27.15 4.46 7.39
N ASP A 197 28.24 5.19 7.56
CA ASP A 197 29.27 5.36 6.53
C ASP A 197 30.46 4.43 6.77
N GLY A 198 31.21 4.11 5.70
CA GLY A 198 32.40 3.24 5.78
C GLY A 198 32.08 1.74 5.83
N VAL A 199 30.85 1.33 5.50
CA VAL A 199 30.46 -0.10 5.43
C VAL A 199 31.20 -0.81 4.30
N MET A 200 31.60 -0.09 3.27
CA MET A 200 32.49 -0.56 2.20
C MET A 200 33.67 0.39 2.03
N THR A 201 34.80 -0.17 1.62
CA THR A 201 35.93 0.62 1.11
C THR A 201 35.73 1.00 -0.36
N GLU A 202 36.41 2.05 -0.82
CA GLU A 202 36.42 2.45 -2.24
C GLU A 202 36.80 1.30 -3.20
N ALA A 203 37.75 0.46 -2.79
CA ALA A 203 38.14 -0.72 -3.56
C ALA A 203 37.00 -1.76 -3.66
N GLU A 204 36.29 -2.01 -2.56
CA GLU A 204 35.13 -2.91 -2.55
C GLU A 204 33.97 -2.35 -3.41
N CYS A 205 33.71 -1.03 -3.38
CA CYS A 205 32.72 -0.39 -4.26
C CYS A 205 33.10 -0.59 -5.73
N GLY A 206 34.36 -0.37 -6.09
CA GLY A 206 34.86 -0.61 -7.45
C GLY A 206 34.65 -2.05 -7.92
N SER A 207 34.97 -3.04 -7.09
CA SER A 207 34.77 -4.45 -7.43
C SER A 207 33.29 -4.82 -7.61
N ILE A 208 32.40 -4.32 -6.75
CA ILE A 208 30.96 -4.62 -6.86
C ILE A 208 30.32 -3.90 -8.05
N LEU A 209 30.73 -2.67 -8.35
CA LEU A 209 30.29 -1.97 -9.57
C LEU A 209 30.72 -2.71 -10.83
N GLN A 210 31.96 -3.21 -10.88
CA GLN A 210 32.44 -4.03 -11.98
C GLN A 210 31.61 -5.32 -12.10
N LEU A 211 31.35 -6.01 -11.00
CA LEU A 211 30.50 -7.20 -10.97
C LEU A 211 29.11 -6.90 -11.54
N ALA A 212 28.50 -5.78 -11.15
CA ALA A 212 27.20 -5.38 -11.65
C ALA A 212 27.22 -5.17 -13.18
N SER A 213 28.21 -4.43 -13.70
CA SER A 213 28.31 -4.13 -15.14
C SER A 213 28.45 -5.37 -16.04
N VAL A 214 29.00 -6.47 -15.54
CA VAL A 214 29.26 -7.69 -16.32
C VAL A 214 28.10 -8.69 -16.23
N ALA A 215 27.45 -8.75 -15.06
CA ALA A 215 26.56 -9.85 -14.71
C ALA A 215 25.10 -9.44 -14.48
N ALA A 216 24.81 -8.14 -14.31
CA ALA A 216 23.44 -7.69 -14.11
C ALA A 216 22.58 -7.98 -15.34
N SER A 217 21.36 -8.45 -15.10
CA SER A 217 20.39 -8.77 -16.14
C SER A 217 19.28 -7.72 -16.13
N VAL A 218 18.93 -7.23 -17.32
CA VAL A 218 17.87 -6.24 -17.51
C VAL A 218 16.54 -6.78 -16.98
N GLY A 219 15.90 -6.02 -16.09
CA GLY A 219 14.60 -6.35 -15.50
C GLY A 219 14.59 -7.54 -14.54
N ASP A 220 15.75 -7.93 -14.00
CA ASP A 220 15.84 -8.95 -12.94
C ASP A 220 15.02 -8.51 -11.71
N GLY A 221 14.29 -9.44 -11.11
CA GLY A 221 13.30 -9.14 -10.05
C GLY A 221 11.96 -8.55 -10.53
N TYR A 222 11.83 -8.10 -11.79
CA TYR A 222 10.63 -7.45 -12.33
C TYR A 222 10.07 -8.11 -13.58
N ARG A 223 10.12 -9.45 -13.66
CA ARG A 223 9.61 -10.25 -14.80
C ARG A 223 10.20 -9.79 -16.15
N GLY A 224 11.45 -9.31 -16.16
CA GLY A 224 12.13 -8.83 -17.36
C GLY A 224 11.70 -7.42 -17.82
N ARG A 225 10.91 -6.68 -17.03
CA ARG A 225 10.58 -5.28 -17.33
C ARG A 225 11.83 -4.42 -17.20
N ARG A 226 12.29 -3.85 -18.32
CA ARG A 226 13.44 -2.93 -18.38
C ARG A 226 13.26 -1.68 -17.51
N SER A 227 12.03 -1.19 -17.41
CA SER A 227 11.69 0.09 -16.78
C SER A 227 10.51 -0.10 -15.83
N PRO A 228 10.71 -0.74 -14.67
CA PRO A 228 9.62 -1.19 -13.81
C PRO A 228 8.94 -0.06 -13.02
N HIS A 229 9.64 1.05 -12.80
CA HIS A 229 9.13 2.17 -11.99
C HIS A 229 8.77 3.39 -12.83
N THR A 230 9.66 3.80 -13.73
CA THR A 230 9.43 4.90 -14.68
C THR A 230 10.01 4.51 -16.05
N PRO A 231 9.45 5.02 -17.17
CA PRO A 231 10.01 4.77 -18.50
C PRO A 231 11.36 5.46 -18.74
N HIS A 232 11.75 6.38 -17.86
CA HIS A 232 12.93 7.24 -17.97
C HIS A 232 14.20 6.61 -17.37
N GLU A 233 14.08 5.43 -16.79
CA GLU A 233 15.19 4.70 -16.17
C GLU A 233 15.16 3.23 -16.56
N THR A 234 16.34 2.64 -16.65
CA THR A 234 16.51 1.20 -16.84
C THR A 234 16.94 0.54 -15.54
N PHE A 235 16.40 -0.64 -15.28
CA PHE A 235 16.67 -1.45 -14.10
C PHE A 235 17.39 -2.73 -14.51
N GLU A 236 18.52 -3.00 -13.87
CA GLU A 236 19.28 -4.23 -14.01
C GLU A 236 19.56 -4.79 -12.62
N GLY A 237 19.56 -6.11 -12.49
CA GLY A 237 19.72 -6.77 -11.20
C GLY A 237 20.59 -8.01 -11.26
N LEU A 238 21.21 -8.32 -10.13
CA LEU A 238 22.02 -9.51 -9.91
C LEU A 238 21.78 -10.05 -8.49
N THR A 239 21.21 -11.26 -8.42
CA THR A 239 21.08 -12.00 -7.16
C THR A 239 22.40 -12.68 -6.77
N VAL A 240 22.63 -12.89 -5.46
CA VAL A 240 23.81 -13.60 -4.94
C VAL A 240 23.97 -14.99 -5.58
N LEU A 241 22.87 -15.76 -5.68
CA LEU A 241 22.90 -17.09 -6.29
C LEU A 241 23.34 -17.02 -7.77
N ARG A 242 22.86 -16.01 -8.51
CA ARG A 242 23.26 -15.83 -9.91
C ARG A 242 24.73 -15.43 -10.03
N ALA A 243 25.22 -14.53 -9.18
CA ALA A 243 26.63 -14.15 -9.13
C ALA A 243 27.53 -15.38 -8.87
N VAL A 244 27.15 -16.24 -7.91
CA VAL A 244 27.88 -17.48 -7.63
C VAL A 244 27.88 -18.42 -8.83
N LYS A 245 26.74 -18.64 -9.50
CA LYS A 245 26.67 -19.48 -10.70
C LYS A 245 27.56 -18.95 -11.83
N LEU A 246 27.51 -17.65 -12.11
CA LEU A 246 28.37 -17.02 -13.12
C LEU A 246 29.86 -17.15 -12.75
N SER A 247 30.20 -17.13 -11.45
CA SER A 247 31.57 -17.32 -10.99
C SER A 247 32.07 -18.77 -11.16
N GLN A 248 31.17 -19.75 -11.06
CA GLN A 248 31.47 -21.17 -11.33
C GLN A 248 31.69 -21.42 -12.83
N GLU A 249 30.99 -20.66 -13.67
CA GLU A 249 31.14 -20.67 -15.14
C GLU A 249 32.38 -19.89 -15.61
N GLY A 250 33.08 -19.20 -14.71
CA GLY A 250 34.27 -18.40 -15.02
C GLY A 250 33.98 -17.06 -15.70
N LEU A 251 32.71 -16.61 -15.69
CA LEU A 251 32.28 -15.34 -16.30
C LEU A 251 32.52 -14.12 -15.39
N VAL A 252 32.59 -14.35 -14.07
CA VAL A 252 32.92 -13.32 -13.06
C VAL A 252 33.91 -13.88 -12.05
N ASN A 253 34.67 -13.02 -11.37
CA ASN A 253 35.61 -13.46 -10.35
C ASN A 253 34.87 -14.05 -9.15
N GLN A 254 35.38 -15.16 -8.62
CA GLN A 254 34.84 -15.76 -7.39
C GLN A 254 35.00 -14.85 -6.17
N SER A 255 36.03 -14.00 -6.15
CA SER A 255 36.23 -12.98 -5.10
C SER A 255 35.07 -11.98 -5.06
N ASP A 256 34.59 -11.55 -6.21
CA ASP A 256 33.58 -10.48 -6.31
C ASP A 256 32.20 -11.03 -5.94
N ALA A 257 31.88 -12.25 -6.40
CA ALA A 257 30.67 -12.96 -5.98
C ALA A 257 30.65 -13.27 -4.48
N ARG A 258 31.81 -13.61 -3.89
CA ARG A 258 31.95 -13.82 -2.44
C ARG A 258 31.78 -12.50 -1.69
N LEU A 259 32.41 -11.43 -2.15
CA LEU A 259 32.27 -10.10 -1.55
C LEU A 259 30.80 -9.67 -1.49
N LEU A 260 30.03 -9.87 -2.57
CA LEU A 260 28.60 -9.55 -2.58
C LEU A 260 27.82 -10.27 -1.46
N HIS A 261 28.14 -11.55 -1.20
CA HIS A 261 27.54 -12.29 -0.09
C HIS A 261 28.00 -11.78 1.28
N GLU A 262 29.31 -11.55 1.45
CA GLU A 262 29.90 -11.04 2.69
C GLU A 262 29.36 -9.66 3.06
N LEU A 263 29.06 -8.80 2.09
CA LEU A 263 28.43 -7.51 2.32
C LEU A 263 27.02 -7.64 2.90
N GLY A 264 26.22 -8.60 2.43
CA GLY A 264 24.91 -8.88 3.02
C GLY A 264 25.01 -9.31 4.49
N GLU A 265 25.97 -10.17 4.82
CA GLU A 265 26.23 -10.60 6.20
C GLU A 265 26.78 -9.48 7.09
N ARG A 266 27.63 -8.61 6.52
CA ARG A 266 28.16 -7.40 7.18
C ARG A 266 27.02 -6.46 7.56
N VAL A 267 26.15 -6.13 6.60
CA VAL A 267 24.96 -5.28 6.83
C VAL A 267 24.03 -5.90 7.88
N LYS A 268 23.75 -7.21 7.79
CA LYS A 268 22.92 -7.92 8.77
C LYS A 268 23.48 -7.78 10.19
N THR A 269 24.79 -7.93 10.35
CA THR A 269 25.46 -7.82 11.66
C THR A 269 25.36 -6.40 12.23
N LEU A 270 25.59 -5.39 11.37
CA LEU A 270 25.47 -3.99 11.76
C LEU A 270 24.04 -3.64 12.20
N LEU A 271 23.03 -4.01 11.41
CA LEU A 271 21.63 -3.73 11.74
C LEU A 271 21.13 -4.52 12.95
N HIS A 272 21.51 -5.78 13.09
CA HIS A 272 21.17 -6.60 14.26
C HIS A 272 21.65 -5.92 15.55
N SER A 273 22.90 -5.45 15.54
CA SER A 273 23.51 -4.76 16.67
C SER A 273 22.89 -3.38 16.93
N TYR A 274 22.75 -2.56 15.88
CA TYR A 274 22.25 -1.19 16.01
C TYR A 274 20.77 -1.13 16.43
N PHE A 275 19.91 -1.97 15.85
CA PHE A 275 18.48 -2.02 16.18
C PHE A 275 18.15 -2.93 17.37
N ARG A 276 19.18 -3.45 18.07
CA ARG A 276 19.07 -4.28 19.28
C ARG A 276 18.03 -5.40 19.11
N SER A 277 18.09 -6.07 17.96
CA SER A 277 17.09 -7.06 17.57
C SER A 277 17.01 -8.21 18.60
N PRO A 278 15.82 -8.52 19.14
CA PRO A 278 15.66 -9.52 20.20
C PRO A 278 15.91 -10.95 19.71
N SER A 279 15.69 -11.22 18.43
CA SER A 279 15.97 -12.49 17.75
C SER A 279 17.05 -12.32 16.69
N GLY A 280 17.65 -13.44 16.26
CA GLY A 280 18.60 -13.42 15.15
C GLY A 280 17.91 -13.00 13.84
N LEU A 281 18.53 -12.09 13.09
CA LEU A 281 18.04 -11.67 11.79
C LEU A 281 18.35 -12.72 10.72
N PHE A 282 17.44 -12.89 9.77
CA PHE A 282 17.63 -13.71 8.57
C PHE A 282 17.52 -12.84 7.32
N ILE A 283 18.39 -13.10 6.34
CA ILE A 283 18.35 -12.38 5.06
C ILE A 283 17.20 -12.94 4.23
N SER A 284 16.16 -12.13 3.99
CA SER A 284 15.10 -12.51 3.05
C SER A 284 15.63 -12.57 1.61
N PHE A 285 16.38 -11.56 1.18
CA PHE A 285 17.10 -11.55 -0.08
C PHE A 285 18.20 -10.48 -0.07
N THR A 286 19.16 -10.62 -0.99
CA THR A 286 20.14 -9.59 -1.33
C THR A 286 20.12 -9.43 -2.84
N HIS A 287 19.94 -8.20 -3.30
CA HIS A 287 19.81 -7.87 -4.70
C HIS A 287 20.75 -6.70 -5.03
N LEU A 288 21.75 -6.97 -5.86
CA LEU A 288 22.60 -5.92 -6.42
C LEU A 288 21.84 -5.30 -7.59
N VAL A 289 21.58 -4.00 -7.52
CA VAL A 289 20.72 -3.30 -8.48
C VAL A 289 21.47 -2.13 -9.12
N CYS A 290 21.36 -2.02 -10.44
CA CYS A 290 21.76 -0.84 -11.19
C CYS A 290 20.52 -0.14 -11.73
N ARG A 291 20.44 1.16 -11.45
CA ARG A 291 19.46 2.07 -12.05
C ARG A 291 20.20 3.05 -12.93
N SER A 292 19.81 3.15 -14.19
CA SER A 292 20.47 4.05 -15.14
C SER A 292 19.45 4.97 -15.79
N ALA A 293 19.70 6.27 -15.73
CA ALA A 293 18.87 7.27 -16.41
C ALA A 293 18.98 7.10 -17.93
N VAL A 294 17.84 7.17 -18.62
CA VAL A 294 17.80 7.24 -20.08
C VAL A 294 18.32 8.62 -20.50
N THR A 295 19.33 8.63 -21.38
CA THR A 295 19.98 9.86 -21.85
C THR A 295 18.99 10.75 -22.61
N GLY A 296 18.91 12.02 -22.24
CA GLY A 296 18.01 13.01 -22.87
C GLY A 296 16.60 13.07 -22.27
N ASP A 297 16.27 12.19 -21.33
CA ASP A 297 14.92 12.02 -20.79
C ASP A 297 14.72 12.60 -19.37
N GLN A 298 15.74 13.29 -18.81
CA GLN A 298 15.72 13.76 -17.42
C GLN A 298 15.36 15.25 -17.24
N GLU A 299 15.34 16.04 -18.32
CA GLU A 299 15.15 17.48 -18.24
C GLU A 299 13.70 17.83 -17.86
N GLY A 300 13.51 18.62 -16.80
CA GLY A 300 12.19 19.13 -16.38
C GLY A 300 11.28 18.11 -15.69
N ARG A 301 11.79 16.93 -15.32
CA ARG A 301 11.03 15.92 -14.57
C ARG A 301 10.68 16.39 -13.15
N LEU A 302 9.45 16.08 -12.73
CA LEU A 302 8.92 16.31 -11.38
C LEU A 302 8.41 15.02 -10.73
N ASP A 303 8.41 13.92 -11.47
CA ASP A 303 7.98 12.61 -11.00
C ASP A 303 9.11 11.90 -10.25
N LEU A 304 8.73 11.04 -9.30
CA LEU A 304 9.66 10.26 -8.51
C LEU A 304 10.19 9.06 -9.30
N SER A 305 11.48 8.78 -9.18
CA SER A 305 12.10 7.59 -9.76
C SER A 305 11.52 6.29 -9.17
N HIS A 306 11.15 6.30 -7.89
CA HIS A 306 10.40 5.26 -7.22
C HIS A 306 9.32 5.93 -6.38
N PRO A 307 8.03 5.61 -6.56
CA PRO A 307 6.97 6.22 -5.76
C PRO A 307 7.14 5.91 -4.27
N VAL A 308 6.67 6.82 -3.42
CA VAL A 308 6.67 6.62 -1.97
C VAL A 308 5.91 5.35 -1.62
N HIS A 309 6.52 4.51 -0.80
CA HIS A 309 5.96 3.21 -0.41
C HIS A 309 6.43 2.80 0.98
N VAL A 310 5.84 1.72 1.49
CA VAL A 310 6.32 1.03 2.69
C VAL A 310 6.66 -0.40 2.29
N ASP A 311 7.74 -0.93 2.84
CA ASP A 311 8.30 -2.20 2.39
C ASP A 311 7.44 -3.41 2.80
N ASN A 312 6.89 -3.40 4.01
CA ASN A 312 6.19 -4.58 4.56
C ASN A 312 4.66 -4.43 4.66
N CYS A 313 4.10 -3.31 4.20
CA CYS A 313 2.65 -3.10 4.18
C CYS A 313 2.24 -2.15 3.03
N LEU A 314 0.95 -2.18 2.68
CA LEU A 314 0.36 -1.30 1.69
C LEU A 314 -0.11 -0.02 2.40
N LEU A 315 0.62 1.08 2.21
CA LEU A 315 0.26 2.37 2.77
C LEU A 315 -0.91 2.99 1.99
N GLU A 316 -1.96 3.35 2.71
CA GLU A 316 -3.07 4.19 2.23
C GLU A 316 -2.90 5.61 2.78
N PRO A 317 -2.42 6.57 1.96
CA PRO A 317 -2.05 7.89 2.45
C PRO A 317 -3.20 8.71 3.04
N GLU A 318 -4.41 8.52 2.53
CA GLU A 318 -5.61 9.25 2.93
C GLU A 318 -6.03 8.91 4.36
N THR A 319 -6.04 7.61 4.68
CA THR A 319 -6.41 7.09 6.01
C THR A 319 -5.21 6.93 6.94
N LYS A 320 -3.98 7.04 6.40
CA LYS A 320 -2.70 6.77 7.08
C LYS A 320 -2.59 5.34 7.63
N GLN A 321 -3.38 4.42 7.06
CA GLN A 321 -3.37 3.01 7.42
C GLN A 321 -2.32 2.27 6.60
N CYS A 322 -1.78 1.19 7.16
CA CYS A 322 -0.83 0.34 6.46
C CYS A 322 -1.24 -1.12 6.59
N TRP A 323 -1.69 -1.69 5.48
CA TRP A 323 -2.28 -3.01 5.43
C TRP A 323 -1.19 -4.07 5.25
N ARG A 324 -0.99 -4.92 6.26
CA ARG A 324 -0.03 -6.03 6.21
C ARG A 324 -0.65 -7.23 5.49
N GLU A 325 -0.82 -7.11 4.18
CA GLU A 325 -1.40 -8.15 3.32
C GLU A 325 -0.71 -8.24 1.95
N PRO A 326 -0.82 -9.36 1.23
CA PRO A 326 -0.27 -9.48 -0.13
C PRO A 326 -0.77 -8.34 -1.05
N PRO A 327 0.05 -7.76 -1.93
CA PRO A 327 1.40 -8.20 -2.32
C PRO A 327 2.53 -7.69 -1.42
N ALA A 328 2.24 -7.04 -0.29
CA ALA A 328 3.29 -6.57 0.60
C ALA A 328 4.08 -7.75 1.20
N PHE A 329 5.38 -7.56 1.37
CA PHE A 329 6.27 -8.55 1.95
C PHE A 329 6.24 -8.43 3.48
N THR A 330 5.14 -8.87 4.07
CA THR A 330 4.80 -8.69 5.50
C THR A 330 5.78 -9.35 6.47
N HIS A 331 6.60 -10.30 5.98
CA HIS A 331 7.65 -10.96 6.74
C HIS A 331 8.97 -10.17 6.82
N ARG A 332 9.05 -8.98 6.20
CA ARG A 332 10.24 -8.13 6.27
C ARG A 332 10.14 -7.18 7.46
N ASP A 333 11.13 -7.30 8.34
CA ASP A 333 11.22 -6.54 9.58
C ASP A 333 12.12 -5.28 9.44
N LEU A 334 13.26 -5.45 8.76
CA LEU A 334 14.25 -4.42 8.52
C LEU A 334 14.62 -4.38 7.03
N SER A 335 14.81 -3.16 6.53
CA SER A 335 15.26 -2.87 5.18
C SER A 335 16.61 -2.16 5.22
N ALA A 336 17.42 -2.40 4.18
CA ALA A 336 18.75 -1.82 4.08
C ALA A 336 19.11 -1.52 2.63
N ILE A 337 19.69 -0.35 2.38
CA ILE A 337 20.22 0.08 1.08
C ILE A 337 21.68 0.45 1.27
N LEU A 338 22.57 -0.31 0.63
CA LEU A 338 24.01 -0.05 0.63
C LEU A 338 24.42 0.57 -0.71
N TYR A 339 24.79 1.85 -0.69
CA TYR A 339 25.12 2.61 -1.89
C TYR A 339 26.56 2.35 -2.36
N LEU A 340 26.75 2.37 -3.69
CA LEU A 340 28.02 2.02 -4.34
C LEU A 340 28.73 3.22 -4.97
N ASN A 341 28.02 4.30 -5.25
CA ASN A 341 28.50 5.44 -6.03
C ASN A 341 27.60 6.67 -5.84
N ASP A 342 28.11 7.83 -6.26
CA ASP A 342 27.47 9.16 -6.22
C ASP A 342 27.73 9.96 -7.51
N ASN A 343 28.19 9.30 -8.58
CA ASN A 343 28.54 9.92 -9.86
C ASN A 343 27.32 10.22 -10.75
N PHE A 344 26.21 10.62 -10.16
CA PHE A 344 24.95 10.97 -10.83
C PHE A 344 24.23 12.09 -10.08
N ASP A 345 23.41 12.85 -10.79
CA ASP A 345 22.58 13.89 -10.20
C ASP A 345 21.24 13.29 -9.72
N GLY A 346 20.84 13.65 -8.50
CA GLY A 346 19.62 13.16 -7.86
C GLY A 346 19.80 11.79 -7.19
N GLY A 347 18.74 10.98 -7.18
CA GLY A 347 18.73 9.63 -6.63
C GLY A 347 18.84 9.58 -5.10
N GLU A 348 18.54 10.68 -4.42
CA GLU A 348 18.38 10.71 -2.97
C GLU A 348 17.24 9.81 -2.52
N ALA A 349 17.47 9.04 -1.46
CA ALA A 349 16.38 8.44 -0.70
C ALA A 349 15.81 9.49 0.23
N PHE A 350 14.50 9.51 0.41
CA PHE A 350 13.85 10.40 1.35
C PHE A 350 12.79 9.64 2.14
N PHE A 351 12.52 10.07 3.36
CA PHE A 351 11.42 9.55 4.16
C PHE A 351 10.27 10.54 4.13
N THR A 352 9.05 10.04 4.29
CA THR A 352 7.86 10.87 4.49
C THR A 352 7.11 10.49 5.74
N LYS A 353 6.17 11.32 6.15
CA LYS A 353 5.08 10.89 7.04
C LYS A 353 4.18 9.88 6.31
N ARG A 354 3.25 9.25 7.04
CA ARG A 354 2.25 8.32 6.48
C ARG A 354 1.29 8.96 5.47
N ASP A 355 1.28 10.28 5.34
CA ASP A 355 0.56 11.00 4.28
C ASP A 355 1.21 10.89 2.89
N ALA A 356 2.37 10.21 2.79
CA ALA A 356 3.18 10.04 1.58
C ALA A 356 3.61 11.35 0.87
N LYS A 357 3.50 12.50 1.55
CA LYS A 357 3.71 13.84 0.97
C LYS A 357 4.70 14.67 1.77
N THR A 358 4.63 14.61 3.10
CA THR A 358 5.46 15.44 3.97
C THR A 358 6.81 14.78 4.15
N VAL A 359 7.83 15.27 3.43
CA VAL A 359 9.22 14.80 3.56
C VAL A 359 9.77 15.11 4.94
N THR A 360 10.38 14.12 5.60
CA THR A 360 10.93 14.23 6.96
C THR A 360 12.45 14.21 6.98
N ALA A 361 13.08 13.44 6.09
CA ALA A 361 14.54 13.37 5.95
C ALA A 361 14.94 12.98 4.52
N GLN A 362 16.19 13.28 4.15
CA GLN A 362 16.79 12.91 2.87
C GLN A 362 18.21 12.40 3.08
N VAL A 363 18.59 11.39 2.31
CA VAL A 363 19.90 10.74 2.38
C VAL A 363 20.48 10.66 0.98
N LYS A 364 21.64 11.31 0.80
CA LYS A 364 22.39 11.27 -0.45
C LYS A 364 23.18 9.98 -0.57
N PRO A 365 23.14 9.29 -1.72
CA PRO A 365 23.95 8.11 -1.98
C PRO A 365 25.44 8.47 -2.01
N SER A 366 26.28 7.55 -1.54
CA SER A 366 27.75 7.62 -1.67
C SER A 366 28.33 6.22 -1.47
N CYS A 367 29.54 5.95 -1.99
CA CYS A 367 30.18 4.65 -1.80
C CYS A 367 30.25 4.27 -0.30
N GLY A 368 29.80 3.05 0.02
CA GLY A 368 29.89 2.48 1.36
C GLY A 368 28.95 3.10 2.39
N ARG A 369 28.02 3.95 1.97
CA ARG A 369 26.93 4.45 2.81
C ARG A 369 25.80 3.44 2.88
N LEU A 370 25.45 3.04 4.10
CA LEU A 370 24.34 2.17 4.41
C LEU A 370 23.19 2.99 5.01
N LEU A 371 22.03 2.95 4.37
CA LEU A 371 20.76 3.37 4.95
C LEU A 371 20.03 2.14 5.48
N GLY A 372 19.75 2.07 6.78
CA GLY A 372 18.98 1.01 7.41
C GLY A 372 17.75 1.55 8.14
N PHE A 373 16.62 0.84 8.08
CA PHE A 373 15.40 1.25 8.76
C PHE A 373 14.44 0.09 8.99
N SER A 374 13.51 0.22 9.93
CA SER A 374 12.41 -0.76 10.09
C SER A 374 11.47 -0.69 8.89
N SER A 375 11.13 -1.84 8.31
CA SER A 375 10.32 -1.93 7.07
C SER A 375 8.84 -1.55 7.26
N GLY A 376 8.47 -1.23 8.50
CA GLY A 376 7.13 -0.99 8.98
C GLY A 376 6.52 0.36 8.59
N PRO A 377 5.28 0.62 9.05
CA PRO A 377 4.49 1.77 8.65
C PRO A 377 5.02 3.13 9.13
N VAL A 378 6.07 3.16 9.95
CA VAL A 378 6.71 4.38 10.43
C VAL A 378 7.78 4.92 9.47
N ASN A 379 8.16 4.14 8.45
CA ASN A 379 9.20 4.51 7.48
C ASN A 379 8.73 4.48 6.01
N PRO A 380 7.68 5.22 5.62
CA PRO A 380 7.41 5.50 4.21
C PRO A 380 8.59 6.22 3.56
N HIS A 381 8.99 5.78 2.37
CA HIS A 381 10.18 6.29 1.67
C HIS A 381 10.09 6.12 0.14
#